data_AF-A0A2T1E025-F1
#
_entry.id   AF-A0A2T1E025-F1
#
_cell.length_a   1.000
_cell.length_b   1.000
_cell.length_c   1.000
_cell.angle_alpha   90.00
_cell.angle_beta   90.00
_cell.angle_gamma   90.00
#
_symmetry.space_group_name_H-M   'P 1'
#
loop_
_entity.id
_entity.type
_entity.pdbx_description
1 polymer ?
#
loop_
_entity_poly.entity_id
_entity_poly.type
_entity_poly.pdbx_seq_one_letter_code
_entity_poly.pdbx_strand_id
1 'polypeptide(L)' 'MLKDIISVKPLELYQLHLKFEDDIEGVVDISQLIEFTGIFSPLEDLSYFVK' A
#
# COMPACT_ATOMS: atom_id res chain seq x y z
N MET A 1 -11.89 -1.66 -16.00
CA MET A 1 -10.58 -1.67 -16.68
C MET A 1 -9.52 -1.64 -15.60
N LEU A 2 -8.45 -2.43 -15.72
CA LEU A 2 -7.30 -2.31 -14.84
C LEU A 2 -6.50 -1.05 -15.21
N LYS A 3 -5.91 -0.41 -14.21
CA LYS A 3 -5.12 0.81 -14.33
C LYS A 3 -3.79 0.59 -13.65
N ASP A 4 -2.73 1.10 -14.27
CA ASP A 4 -1.39 0.99 -13.70
C ASP A 4 -1.20 2.01 -12.58
N ILE A 5 -0.54 1.57 -11.51
CA ILE A 5 -0.10 2.42 -10.41
C ILE A 5 1.28 2.96 -10.78
N ILE A 6 1.39 4.29 -10.88
CA ILE A 6 2.64 4.97 -11.26
C ILE A 6 3.40 5.54 -10.06
N SER A 7 2.77 5.63 -8.89
CA SER A 7 3.43 6.03 -7.64
C SER A 7 2.76 5.40 -6.43
N VAL A 8 3.58 4.99 -5.46
CA VAL A 8 3.15 4.48 -4.16
C VAL A 8 3.95 5.21 -3.08
N LYS A 9 3.26 5.68 -2.05
CA LYS A 9 3.90 6.21 -0.83
C LYS A 9 3.30 5.55 0.39
N PRO A 10 4.11 4.93 1.27
CA PRO A 10 3.62 4.49 2.56
C PRO A 10 3.26 5.70 3.43
N LEU A 11 2.18 5.56 4.17
CA LEU A 11 1.69 6.47 5.19
C LEU A 11 1.67 5.75 6.55
N GLU A 12 1.03 6.35 7.55
CA GLU A 12 0.86 5.72 8.86
C GLU A 12 -0.17 4.58 8.83
N LEU A 13 -0.15 3.71 9.85
CA LEU A 13 -1.20 2.71 10.08
C LEU A 13 -1.50 1.81 8.86
N TYR A 14 -0.46 1.34 8.15
CA TYR A 14 -0.58 0.50 6.95
C TYR A 14 -1.32 1.14 5.77
N GLN A 15 -1.41 2.46 5.74
CA GLN A 15 -2.01 3.17 4.62
C GLN A 15 -1.00 3.36 3.49
N LEU A 16 -1.47 3.23 2.25
CA LEU A 16 -0.74 3.56 1.04
C LEU A 16 -1.46 4.67 0.30
N HIS A 17 -0.74 5.72 -0.05
CA HIS A 17 -1.18 6.67 -1.04
C HIS A 17 -0.77 6.18 -2.43
N LEU A 18 -1.74 5.94 -3.30
CA LEU A 18 -1.55 5.44 -4.66
C LEU A 18 -1.86 6.56 -5.66
N LYS A 19 -1.05 6.65 -6.71
CA LYS A 19 -1.34 7.44 -7.90
C LYS A 19 -1.41 6.55 -9.13
N PHE A 20 -2.47 6.71 -9.91
CA PHE A 20 -2.71 5.99 -11.16
C PHE A 20 -2.23 6.78 -12.38
N GLU A 21 -2.04 6.09 -13.51
CA GLU A 21 -1.61 6.67 -14.79
C GLU A 21 -2.54 7.77 -15.35
N ASP A 22 -3.79 7.84 -14.89
CA ASP A 22 -4.79 8.82 -15.30
C ASP A 22 -4.93 9.98 -14.31
N ASP A 23 -3.88 10.21 -13.51
CA ASP A 23 -3.77 11.25 -12.50
C ASP A 23 -4.76 11.14 -11.32
N ILE A 24 -5.52 10.04 -11.22
CA ILE A 24 -6.35 9.76 -10.06
C ILE A 24 -5.45 9.32 -8.89
N GLU A 25 -5.79 9.79 -7.69
CA GLU A 25 -5.07 9.49 -6.45
C GLU A 25 -6.04 9.00 -5.37
N GLY A 26 -5.55 8.17 -4.43
CA GLY A 26 -6.35 7.64 -3.34
C GLY A 26 -5.53 7.00 -2.24
N VAL A 27 -6.15 6.85 -1.07
CA VAL A 27 -5.56 6.18 0.10
C VAL A 27 -6.26 4.86 0.34
N VAL A 28 -5.47 3.80 0.56
CA VAL A 28 -5.97 2.47 0.90
C VAL A 28 -5.25 1.93 2.12
N ASP A 29 -5.99 1.31 3.04
CA ASP A 29 -5.43 0.57 4.17
C ASP A 29 -5.28 -0.91 3.79
N ILE A 30 -4.03 -1.37 3.68
CA ILE A 30 -3.77 -2.74 3.25
C ILE A 30 -4.04 -3.78 4.35
N SER A 31 -4.10 -3.37 5.62
CA SER A 31 -4.41 -4.28 6.74
C SER A 31 -5.83 -4.85 6.66
N GLN A 32 -6.72 -4.16 5.94
CA GLN A 32 -8.09 -4.59 5.67
C GLN A 32 -8.21 -5.51 4.46
N LEU A 33 -7.13 -5.65 3.67
CA LEU A 33 -7.14 -6.31 2.36
C LEU A 33 -6.32 -7.59 2.33
N ILE A 34 -5.27 -7.68 3.15
CA ILE A 34 -4.38 -8.83 3.18
C ILE A 34 -4.10 -9.28 4.61
N GLU A 35 -3.78 -10.55 4.77
CA GLU A 35 -3.16 -11.06 5.99
C GLU A 35 -1.64 -10.94 5.88
N PHE A 36 -0.98 -10.49 6.96
CA PHE A 36 0.47 -10.36 7.01
C PHE A 36 1.16 -11.70 7.29
N THR A 37 0.96 -12.65 6.39
CA THR A 37 1.52 -14.00 6.48
C THR A 37 2.37 -14.35 5.26
N GLY A 38 3.25 -15.35 5.41
CA GLY A 38 4.12 -15.83 4.34
C GLY A 38 5.02 -14.72 3.79
N ILE A 39 4.93 -14.44 2.49
CA ILE A 39 5.75 -13.39 1.84
C ILE A 39 5.44 -11.98 2.36
N PHE A 40 4.24 -11.77 2.91
CA PHE A 40 3.81 -10.47 3.45
C PHE A 40 4.12 -10.31 4.94
N SER A 41 4.62 -11.35 5.62
CA SER A 41 4.97 -11.26 7.05
C SER A 41 5.88 -10.09 7.43
N PRO A 42 6.87 -9.67 6.61
CA PRO A 42 7.68 -8.49 6.93
C PRO A 42 6.87 -7.19 7.03
N LEU A 43 5.71 -7.08 6.35
CA LEU A 43 4.88 -5.87 6.35
C LEU A 43 4.16 -5.64 7.68
N GLU A 44 4.10 -6.63 8.58
CA GLU A 44 3.54 -6.46 9.93
C GLU A 44 4.36 -5.45 10.75
N ASP A 45 5.68 -5.39 10.55
CA ASP A 45 6.55 -4.39 11.17
C ASP A 45 6.37 -3.03 10.47
N LEU A 46 5.80 -2.05 11.17
CA LEU A 46 5.61 -0.70 10.66
C LEU A 46 6.92 -0.04 10.23
N SER A 47 8.05 -0.37 10.86
CA SER A 47 9.37 0.15 10.47
C SER A 47 9.84 -0.38 9.13
N TYR A 48 9.44 -1.61 8.79
CA TYR A 48 9.67 -2.21 7.49
C TYR A 48 8.70 -1.64 6.44
N PHE A 49 7.44 -1.44 6.83
CA PHE A 49 6.38 -0.91 5.96
C PHE A 49 6.65 0.52 5.47
N VAL A 50 7.12 1.42 6.34
CA VAL A 50 7.33 2.85 6.00
C VAL A 50 8.63 3.14 5.23
N LYS A 51 9.38 2.10 4.87
CA LYS A 51 10.71 2.20 4.24
C LYS A 51 10.61 2.24 2.72
#